data_AF-A0A2E7I4L9-F1
#
_entry.id   AF-A0A2E7I4L9-F1
#
_cell.length_a   1.000
_cell.length_b   1.000
_cell.length_c   1.000
_cell.angle_alpha   90.00
_cell.angle_beta   90.00
_cell.angle_gamma   90.00
#
_symmetry.space_group_name_H-M   'P 1'
#
loop_
_entity.id
_entity.type
_entity.pdbx_description
1 polymer ?
#
loop_
_entity_poly.entity_id
_entity_poly.type
_entity_poly.pdbx_seq_one_letter_code
_entity_poly.pdbx_strand_id
1 'polypeptide(L)'
;MGFLTAIRRRMLAELDSRIAPRFHDAFDADPVTIYDIGAAGGAITPYPDGPRSWAPVVGFEPHPVSYKQLIDADTPEHVTLLNVALADRDGPITFYAGKEKQRTKSSLRPIDYTGSKSEEITIDAVTLDSAPERLGIPPANFIKLDTEGAEDLVMRGGEKMFANDILGVQTEIGFWTEQSGGVSFSQIDSHLTARGFVLFDLQINRSDIRVLGGRKDKVRSGDALYFRNFEHLWSAGGNQKALRTKLLKLISLVIGWRYLNYAFKLADFGRVQGLLDVEEFDAVVNPLVQTSDLSDRIPDFPGRTRLALLFDSLSYAFYPTMKKGIPYSFNSLGNHWVVGRKGNQPSSVFLHCPVLKNGTVNQAKTIHLDTNDHTS
;
A
#
# COMPACT_ATOMS: atom_id res chain seq x y z
N MET A 1 10.85 17.52 -18.33
CA MET A 1 10.66 17.34 -16.87
C MET A 1 11.55 18.35 -16.16
N GLY A 2 11.01 19.12 -15.21
CA GLY A 2 11.68 20.30 -14.66
C GLY A 2 12.72 20.00 -13.57
N PHE A 3 13.71 20.89 -13.45
CA PHE A 3 14.75 20.90 -12.42
C PHE A 3 14.23 20.68 -10.98
N LEU A 4 13.08 21.25 -10.63
CA LEU A 4 12.42 21.06 -9.33
C LEU A 4 11.97 19.61 -9.07
N THR A 5 11.50 18.91 -10.11
CA THR A 5 11.12 17.49 -10.01
C THR A 5 12.35 16.61 -9.76
N ALA A 6 13.47 16.93 -10.40
CA ALA A 6 14.74 16.22 -10.22
C ALA A 6 15.32 16.41 -8.81
N ILE A 7 15.28 17.64 -8.27
CA ILE A 7 15.70 17.93 -6.90
C ILE A 7 14.82 17.19 -5.89
N ARG A 8 13.49 17.25 -6.05
CA ARG A 8 12.56 16.52 -5.16
C ARG A 8 12.84 15.02 -5.18
N ARG A 9 13.06 14.43 -6.37
CA ARG A 9 13.37 13.00 -6.51
C ARG A 9 14.67 12.62 -5.80
N ARG A 10 15.71 13.47 -5.91
CA ARG A 10 16.99 13.28 -5.22
C ARG A 10 16.87 13.40 -3.70
N MET A 11 16.13 14.39 -3.20
CA MET A 11 15.88 14.54 -1.76
C MET A 11 15.09 13.37 -1.17
N LEU A 12 14.09 12.88 -1.91
CA LEU A 12 13.32 11.69 -1.51
C LEU A 12 14.21 10.46 -1.45
N ALA A 13 15.02 10.21 -2.49
CA ALA A 13 15.98 9.10 -2.54
C ALA A 13 16.99 9.12 -1.38
N GLU A 14 17.52 10.29 -1.00
CA GLU A 14 18.41 10.42 0.17
C GLU A 14 17.69 10.23 1.51
N LEU A 15 16.38 10.48 1.59
CA LEU A 15 15.57 10.14 2.76
C LEU A 15 15.25 8.65 2.78
N ASP A 16 14.97 8.05 1.62
CA ASP A 16 14.68 6.62 1.44
C ASP A 16 15.87 5.75 1.81
N SER A 17 17.09 6.09 1.37
CA SER A 17 18.29 5.34 1.73
C SER A 17 18.55 5.30 3.25
N ARG A 18 18.13 6.34 3.99
CA ARG A 18 18.26 6.40 5.45
C ARG A 18 17.25 5.54 6.20
N ILE A 19 16.08 5.32 5.61
CA ILE A 19 15.00 4.50 6.19
C ILE A 19 14.84 3.14 5.50
N ALA A 20 15.69 2.85 4.50
CA ALA A 20 15.62 1.65 3.68
C ALA A 20 15.57 0.38 4.54
N PRO A 21 14.88 -0.68 4.06
CA PRO A 21 14.78 -1.92 4.80
C PRO A 21 16.16 -2.45 5.18
N ARG A 22 16.42 -2.57 6.49
CA ARG A 22 17.74 -2.97 7.00
C ARG A 22 17.98 -4.48 7.03
N PHE A 23 16.95 -5.26 6.72
CA PHE A 23 16.93 -6.71 6.88
C PHE A 23 17.22 -7.44 5.56
N HIS A 24 18.16 -6.93 4.76
CA HIS A 24 18.46 -7.49 3.44
C HIS A 24 18.77 -8.99 3.52
N ASP A 25 19.59 -9.45 4.47
CA ASP A 25 19.91 -10.88 4.62
C ASP A 25 18.67 -11.76 4.88
N ALA A 26 17.71 -11.26 5.66
CA ALA A 26 16.45 -11.97 5.91
C ALA A 26 15.56 -12.01 4.67
N PHE A 27 15.59 -10.95 3.88
CA PHE A 27 14.79 -10.82 2.65
C PHE A 27 15.45 -11.49 1.44
N ASP A 28 16.77 -11.63 1.39
CA ASP A 28 17.45 -12.39 0.35
C ASP A 28 17.14 -13.90 0.49
N ALA A 29 16.91 -14.37 1.72
CA ALA A 29 16.45 -15.74 1.99
C ALA A 29 14.93 -15.93 1.79
N ASP A 30 14.13 -14.92 2.13
CA ASP A 30 12.67 -14.92 1.96
C ASP A 30 12.17 -13.51 1.54
N PRO A 31 12.08 -13.23 0.23
CA PRO A 31 11.86 -11.89 -0.29
C PRO A 31 10.49 -11.32 0.01
N VAL A 32 10.39 -9.99 0.03
CA VAL A 32 9.12 -9.26 0.07
C VAL A 32 8.50 -9.28 -1.33
N THR A 33 7.80 -10.37 -1.67
CA THR A 33 7.24 -10.51 -3.02
C THR A 33 6.02 -9.63 -3.21
N ILE A 34 6.03 -8.84 -4.30
CA ILE A 34 4.96 -7.92 -4.67
C ILE A 34 4.25 -8.48 -5.89
N TYR A 35 2.92 -8.58 -5.84
CA TYR A 35 2.10 -8.86 -7.02
C TYR A 35 1.44 -7.57 -7.51
N ASP A 36 1.55 -7.29 -8.80
CA ASP A 36 0.82 -6.22 -9.48
C ASP A 36 -0.19 -6.85 -10.44
N ILE A 37 -1.46 -6.86 -10.04
CA ILE A 37 -2.55 -7.56 -10.73
C ILE A 37 -3.31 -6.53 -11.56
N GLY A 38 -3.18 -6.62 -12.89
CA GLY A 38 -3.59 -5.58 -13.83
C GLY A 38 -2.43 -4.66 -14.21
N ALA A 39 -1.30 -5.23 -14.62
CA ALA A 39 -0.03 -4.52 -14.82
C ALA A 39 0.08 -3.74 -16.14
N ALA A 40 -1.02 -3.40 -16.83
CA ALA A 40 -1.03 -2.75 -18.15
C ALA A 40 -0.18 -1.46 -18.23
N GLY A 41 -0.01 -0.76 -17.11
CA GLY A 41 0.80 0.46 -17.00
C GLY A 41 2.29 0.23 -16.70
N GLY A 42 2.73 -1.01 -16.61
CA GLY A 42 4.04 -1.42 -16.08
C GLY A 42 3.93 -1.94 -14.65
N ALA A 43 4.86 -2.81 -14.26
CA ALA A 43 4.92 -3.40 -12.93
C ALA A 43 5.25 -2.34 -11.86
N ILE A 44 4.36 -2.18 -10.88
CA ILE A 44 4.47 -1.18 -9.81
C ILE A 44 4.99 -1.83 -8.52
N THR A 45 5.83 -1.08 -7.81
CA THR A 45 6.33 -1.44 -6.48
C THR A 45 6.12 -0.28 -5.51
N PRO A 46 5.87 -0.56 -4.22
CA PRO A 46 5.83 0.47 -3.19
C PRO A 46 7.20 1.09 -2.89
N TYR A 47 8.29 0.51 -3.39
CA TYR A 47 9.64 0.98 -3.13
C TYR A 47 10.09 2.01 -4.18
N PRO A 48 10.50 3.23 -3.78
CA PRO A 48 10.83 4.31 -4.71
C PRO A 48 12.09 4.05 -5.54
N ASP A 49 12.98 3.18 -5.05
CA ASP A 49 14.19 2.75 -5.76
C ASP A 49 13.92 1.66 -6.82
N GLY A 50 12.66 1.24 -6.96
CA GLY A 50 12.24 0.22 -7.89
C GLY A 50 12.38 -1.21 -7.36
N PRO A 51 12.11 -2.22 -8.22
CA PRO A 51 12.24 -3.64 -7.90
C PRO A 51 13.69 -4.03 -7.54
N ARG A 52 13.83 -4.99 -6.62
CA ARG A 52 15.12 -5.50 -6.11
C ARG A 52 15.05 -7.01 -5.87
N SER A 53 16.20 -7.68 -5.74
CA SER A 53 16.25 -9.11 -5.39
C SER A 53 15.47 -9.44 -4.12
N TRP A 54 15.58 -8.59 -3.10
CA TRP A 54 14.89 -8.72 -1.81
C TRP A 54 13.42 -8.30 -1.85
N ALA A 55 12.96 -7.65 -2.92
CA ALA A 55 11.58 -7.24 -3.15
C ALA A 55 11.21 -7.31 -4.65
N PRO A 56 11.12 -8.54 -5.20
CA PRO A 56 10.81 -8.74 -6.61
C PRO A 56 9.33 -8.46 -6.87
N VAL A 57 9.01 -8.10 -8.12
CA VAL A 57 7.64 -7.84 -8.55
C VAL A 57 7.20 -8.89 -9.56
N VAL A 58 6.01 -9.46 -9.36
CA VAL A 58 5.31 -10.30 -10.33
C VAL A 58 4.11 -9.53 -10.86
N GLY A 59 4.17 -9.13 -12.14
CA GLY A 59 3.08 -8.44 -12.81
C GLY A 59 2.21 -9.40 -13.60
N PHE A 60 0.89 -9.31 -13.43
CA PHE A 60 -0.11 -10.08 -14.15
C PHE A 60 -0.84 -9.18 -15.14
N GLU A 61 -0.71 -9.46 -16.43
CA GLU A 61 -1.40 -8.72 -17.49
C GLU A 61 -2.07 -9.70 -18.45
N PRO A 62 -3.39 -9.93 -18.34
CA PRO A 62 -4.09 -10.91 -19.15
C PRO A 62 -4.29 -10.49 -20.61
N HIS A 63 -4.34 -9.19 -20.93
CA HIS A 63 -4.57 -8.74 -22.29
C HIS A 63 -3.33 -9.03 -23.16
N PRO A 64 -3.40 -9.91 -24.19
CA PRO A 64 -2.20 -10.38 -24.91
C PRO A 64 -1.38 -9.27 -25.56
N VAL A 65 -2.06 -8.27 -26.16
CA VAL A 65 -1.39 -7.11 -26.77
C VAL A 65 -0.75 -6.20 -25.71
N SER A 66 -1.42 -5.90 -24.60
CA SER A 66 -0.86 -5.10 -23.50
C SER A 66 0.34 -5.79 -22.89
N TYR A 67 0.22 -7.09 -22.60
CA TYR A 67 1.33 -7.92 -22.13
C TYR A 67 2.52 -7.82 -23.08
N LYS A 68 2.33 -8.07 -24.38
CA LYS A 68 3.40 -8.00 -25.37
C LYS A 68 4.09 -6.63 -25.38
N GLN A 69 3.32 -5.54 -25.27
CA GLN A 69 3.88 -4.19 -25.19
C GLN A 69 4.76 -4.00 -23.95
N LEU A 70 4.42 -4.60 -22.82
CA LEU A 70 5.24 -4.54 -21.61
C LEU A 70 6.56 -5.30 -21.79
N ILE A 71 6.53 -6.49 -22.42
CA ILE A 71 7.75 -7.27 -22.66
C ILE A 71 8.67 -6.57 -23.67
N ASP A 72 8.09 -5.98 -24.73
CA ASP A 72 8.82 -5.28 -25.77
C ASP A 72 9.42 -3.93 -25.28
N ALA A 73 8.92 -3.38 -24.17
CA ALA A 73 9.34 -2.10 -23.60
C ALA A 73 10.56 -2.18 -22.63
N ASP A 74 11.26 -3.30 -22.62
CA ASP A 74 12.35 -3.66 -21.68
C ASP A 74 11.84 -3.86 -20.25
N THR A 75 11.86 -5.12 -19.80
CA THR A 75 11.38 -5.49 -18.46
C THR A 75 12.48 -5.22 -17.43
N PRO A 76 12.22 -4.44 -16.36
CA PRO A 76 13.23 -4.16 -15.35
C PRO A 76 13.76 -5.43 -14.68
N GLU A 77 14.99 -5.37 -14.17
CA GLU A 77 15.54 -6.44 -13.34
C GLU A 77 14.62 -6.71 -12.13
N HIS A 78 14.51 -7.98 -11.74
CA HIS A 78 13.64 -8.45 -10.64
C HIS A 78 12.13 -8.24 -10.87
N VAL A 79 11.72 -8.02 -12.13
CA VAL A 79 10.32 -8.07 -12.54
C VAL A 79 10.07 -9.34 -13.35
N THR A 80 9.01 -10.06 -13.00
CA THR A 80 8.46 -11.16 -13.81
C THR A 80 7.09 -10.76 -14.31
N LEU A 81 6.89 -10.75 -15.63
CA LEU A 81 5.58 -10.46 -16.24
C LEU A 81 4.94 -11.75 -16.72
N LEU A 82 3.66 -11.95 -16.41
CA LEU A 82 2.91 -13.16 -16.74
C LEU A 82 1.62 -12.80 -17.50
N ASN A 83 1.41 -13.45 -18.65
CA ASN A 83 0.19 -13.29 -19.46
C ASN A 83 -0.92 -14.23 -18.98
N VAL A 84 -1.41 -14.00 -17.77
CA VAL A 84 -2.44 -14.83 -17.13
C VAL A 84 -3.32 -13.95 -16.26
N ALA A 85 -4.62 -14.25 -16.20
CA ALA A 85 -5.50 -13.60 -15.24
C ALA A 85 -5.41 -14.28 -13.87
N LEU A 86 -5.57 -13.50 -12.81
CA LEU A 86 -5.93 -14.04 -11.50
C LEU A 86 -7.44 -13.96 -11.34
N ALA A 87 -8.07 -15.07 -10.94
CA ALA A 87 -9.52 -15.21 -10.87
C ALA A 87 -9.94 -16.13 -9.72
N ASP A 88 -11.23 -16.48 -9.65
CA ASP A 88 -11.81 -17.36 -8.63
C ASP A 88 -11.67 -18.86 -8.95
N ARG A 89 -11.07 -19.21 -10.09
CA ARG A 89 -10.80 -20.60 -10.51
C ARG A 89 -9.61 -20.69 -11.46
N ASP A 90 -9.01 -21.89 -11.51
CA ASP A 90 -8.01 -22.26 -12.52
C ASP A 90 -8.68 -22.62 -13.86
N GLY A 91 -7.98 -22.34 -14.95
CA GLY A 91 -8.33 -22.76 -16.31
C GLY A 91 -8.79 -21.62 -17.21
N PRO A 92 -9.26 -21.95 -18.43
CA PRO A 92 -9.67 -20.96 -19.40
C PRO A 92 -10.90 -20.19 -18.93
N ILE A 93 -10.87 -18.87 -19.07
CA ILE A 93 -11.99 -17.97 -18.77
C ILE A 93 -12.25 -16.98 -19.90
N THR A 94 -13.48 -16.45 -19.95
CA THR A 94 -13.82 -15.34 -20.85
C THR A 94 -13.23 -14.04 -20.31
N PHE A 95 -12.58 -13.29 -21.18
CA PHE A 95 -12.04 -11.98 -20.91
C PHE A 95 -12.57 -10.97 -21.91
N TYR A 96 -13.03 -9.83 -21.41
CA TYR A 96 -13.57 -8.74 -22.20
C TYR A 96 -12.45 -7.75 -22.50
N ALA A 97 -11.76 -7.96 -23.62
CA ALA A 97 -10.59 -7.19 -24.03
C ALA A 97 -11.01 -5.89 -24.72
N GLY A 98 -10.63 -4.74 -24.13
CA GLY A 98 -10.83 -3.43 -24.75
C GLY A 98 -9.98 -3.25 -26.01
N LYS A 99 -10.53 -2.59 -27.04
CA LYS A 99 -9.83 -2.43 -28.33
C LYS A 99 -8.97 -1.16 -28.40
N GLU A 100 -7.89 -1.22 -29.18
CA GLU A 100 -7.06 -0.06 -29.56
C GLU A 100 -6.66 0.84 -28.38
N LYS A 101 -7.13 2.10 -28.33
CA LYS A 101 -6.82 3.05 -27.25
C LYS A 101 -7.52 2.75 -25.94
N GLN A 102 -8.39 1.74 -25.90
CA GLN A 102 -9.19 1.34 -24.74
C GLN A 102 -8.70 0.02 -24.12
N ARG A 103 -7.53 -0.51 -24.50
CA ARG A 103 -6.98 -1.76 -23.94
C ARG A 103 -6.87 -1.78 -22.41
N THR A 104 -6.58 -0.64 -21.80
CA THR A 104 -6.53 -0.52 -20.33
C THR A 104 -7.90 -0.64 -19.66
N LYS A 105 -8.99 -0.57 -20.44
CA LYS A 105 -10.33 -0.91 -20.00
C LYS A 105 -10.60 -2.34 -20.44
N SER A 106 -10.13 -3.31 -19.67
CA SER A 106 -10.38 -4.73 -19.92
C SER A 106 -10.62 -5.43 -18.59
N SER A 107 -11.52 -6.40 -18.55
CA SER A 107 -11.94 -7.03 -17.30
C SER A 107 -12.41 -8.47 -17.52
N LEU A 108 -12.53 -9.21 -16.41
CA LEU A 108 -13.21 -10.52 -16.38
C LEU A 108 -14.75 -10.36 -16.45
N ARG A 109 -15.25 -9.12 -16.45
CA ARG A 109 -16.67 -8.78 -16.58
C ARG A 109 -16.93 -7.92 -17.82
N PRO A 110 -18.16 -7.92 -18.35
CA PRO A 110 -18.54 -7.00 -19.42
C PRO A 110 -18.29 -5.53 -19.03
N ILE A 111 -17.64 -4.78 -19.91
CA ILE A 111 -17.26 -3.37 -19.69
C ILE A 111 -18.15 -2.38 -20.45
N ASP A 112 -19.35 -2.79 -20.83
CA ASP A 112 -20.26 -2.04 -21.71
C ASP A 112 -20.60 -0.63 -21.19
N TYR A 113 -20.62 -0.48 -19.86
CA TYR A 113 -20.86 0.80 -19.18
C TYR A 113 -19.81 1.87 -19.48
N THR A 114 -18.62 1.48 -19.93
CA THR A 114 -17.55 2.42 -20.25
C THR A 114 -17.72 3.08 -21.62
N GLY A 115 -18.76 2.69 -22.38
CA GLY A 115 -18.98 3.09 -23.78
C GLY A 115 -17.88 2.58 -24.72
N SER A 116 -17.08 1.61 -24.26
CA SER A 116 -15.91 1.09 -24.96
C SER A 116 -16.29 -0.13 -25.80
N LYS A 117 -15.63 -0.31 -26.94
CA LYS A 117 -15.76 -1.56 -27.71
C LYS A 117 -14.83 -2.59 -27.09
N SER A 118 -15.39 -3.70 -26.61
CA SER A 118 -14.66 -4.89 -26.19
C SER A 118 -14.83 -6.02 -27.20
N GLU A 119 -13.95 -7.02 -27.11
CA GLU A 119 -14.18 -8.35 -27.67
C GLU A 119 -14.02 -9.40 -26.60
N GLU A 120 -14.78 -10.47 -26.71
CA GLU A 120 -14.63 -11.64 -25.87
C GLU A 120 -13.51 -12.51 -26.42
N ILE A 121 -12.50 -12.76 -25.60
CA ILE A 121 -11.43 -13.72 -25.89
C ILE A 121 -11.33 -14.73 -24.75
N THR A 122 -10.79 -15.91 -25.04
CA THR A 122 -10.45 -16.89 -24.02
C THR A 122 -8.99 -16.70 -23.62
N ILE A 123 -8.75 -16.59 -22.31
CA ILE A 123 -7.41 -16.51 -21.71
C ILE A 123 -7.26 -17.55 -20.61
N ASP A 124 -6.01 -17.85 -20.26
CA ASP A 124 -5.72 -18.65 -19.08
C ASP A 124 -5.90 -17.83 -17.80
N ALA A 125 -6.47 -18.46 -16.79
CA ALA A 125 -6.52 -17.94 -15.44
C ALA A 125 -6.03 -18.95 -14.42
N VAL A 126 -5.48 -18.45 -13.32
CA VAL A 126 -5.18 -19.22 -12.12
C VAL A 126 -5.76 -18.51 -10.90
N THR A 127 -6.06 -19.27 -9.86
CA THR A 127 -6.39 -18.67 -8.57
C THR A 127 -5.14 -18.06 -7.94
N LEU A 128 -5.32 -17.03 -7.10
CA LEU A 128 -4.21 -16.45 -6.34
C LEU A 128 -3.56 -17.51 -5.42
N ASP A 129 -4.35 -18.42 -4.84
CA ASP A 129 -3.85 -19.52 -4.01
C ASP A 129 -3.05 -20.57 -4.78
N SER A 130 -3.38 -20.85 -6.06
CA SER A 130 -2.68 -21.84 -6.89
C SER A 130 -1.49 -21.25 -7.67
N ALA A 131 -1.46 -19.91 -7.85
CA ALA A 131 -0.44 -19.22 -8.63
C ALA A 131 1.00 -19.59 -8.26
N PRO A 132 1.40 -19.69 -6.96
CA PRO A 132 2.77 -20.06 -6.60
C PRO A 132 3.22 -21.42 -7.17
N GLU A 133 2.36 -22.42 -7.04
CA GLU A 133 2.64 -23.79 -7.51
C GLU A 133 2.55 -23.89 -9.04
N ARG A 134 1.52 -23.28 -9.64
CA ARG A 134 1.25 -23.37 -11.09
C ARG A 134 2.27 -22.61 -11.94
N LEU A 135 2.73 -21.47 -11.44
CA LEU A 135 3.56 -20.53 -12.18
C LEU A 135 5.02 -20.54 -11.71
N GLY A 136 5.34 -21.25 -10.63
CA GLY A 136 6.70 -21.34 -10.08
C GLY A 136 7.18 -20.01 -9.47
N ILE A 137 6.28 -19.27 -8.83
CA ILE A 137 6.56 -17.95 -8.24
C ILE A 137 6.38 -17.97 -6.71
N PRO A 138 7.05 -17.10 -5.94
CA PRO A 138 6.83 -17.01 -4.50
C PRO A 138 5.43 -16.47 -4.17
N PRO A 139 4.85 -16.81 -3.01
CA PRO A 139 3.58 -16.24 -2.55
C PRO A 139 3.71 -14.72 -2.32
N ALA A 140 2.63 -13.97 -2.55
CA ALA A 140 2.64 -12.53 -2.40
C ALA A 140 2.64 -12.09 -0.93
N ASN A 141 3.40 -11.03 -0.63
CA ASN A 141 3.33 -10.28 0.63
C ASN A 141 2.67 -8.92 0.46
N PHE A 142 2.66 -8.36 -0.74
CA PHE A 142 1.90 -7.17 -1.08
C PHE A 142 1.18 -7.38 -2.40
N ILE A 143 -0.06 -6.93 -2.51
CA ILE A 143 -0.82 -7.02 -3.76
C ILE A 143 -1.36 -5.65 -4.14
N LYS A 144 -1.09 -5.23 -5.38
CA LYS A 144 -1.89 -4.22 -6.07
C LYS A 144 -2.96 -4.91 -6.90
N LEU A 145 -4.22 -4.55 -6.69
CA LEU A 145 -5.40 -5.06 -7.39
C LEU A 145 -6.03 -3.95 -8.23
N ASP A 146 -5.97 -4.10 -9.54
CA ASP A 146 -6.48 -3.12 -10.49
C ASP A 146 -7.02 -3.87 -11.71
N THR A 147 -8.16 -4.53 -11.52
CA THR A 147 -8.70 -5.51 -12.47
C THR A 147 -9.97 -5.01 -13.16
N GLU A 148 -10.19 -3.70 -13.11
CA GLU A 148 -11.34 -3.00 -13.68
C GLU A 148 -12.66 -3.69 -13.27
N GLY A 149 -12.88 -3.78 -11.95
CA GLY A 149 -14.12 -4.28 -11.37
C GLY A 149 -14.18 -5.78 -11.16
N ALA A 150 -13.06 -6.52 -11.29
CA ALA A 150 -12.94 -7.96 -11.04
C ALA A 150 -12.25 -8.32 -9.71
N GLU A 151 -12.07 -7.36 -8.80
CA GLU A 151 -11.23 -7.48 -7.60
C GLU A 151 -11.72 -8.61 -6.68
N ASP A 152 -13.03 -8.78 -6.56
CA ASP A 152 -13.63 -9.84 -5.74
C ASP A 152 -13.41 -11.26 -6.28
N LEU A 153 -13.20 -11.43 -7.59
CA LEU A 153 -12.88 -12.73 -8.15
C LEU A 153 -11.46 -13.15 -7.72
N VAL A 154 -10.50 -12.21 -7.79
CA VAL A 154 -9.14 -12.42 -7.29
C VAL A 154 -9.15 -12.72 -5.79
N MET A 155 -9.92 -11.95 -5.01
CA MET A 155 -10.04 -12.16 -3.56
C MET A 155 -10.62 -13.54 -3.23
N ARG A 156 -11.65 -13.99 -3.95
CA ARG A 156 -12.24 -15.34 -3.77
C ARG A 156 -11.28 -16.46 -4.16
N GLY A 157 -10.44 -16.25 -5.16
CA GLY A 157 -9.37 -17.20 -5.52
C GLY A 157 -8.16 -17.17 -4.58
N GLY A 158 -8.11 -16.25 -3.62
CA GLY A 158 -6.94 -16.00 -2.78
C GLY A 158 -7.18 -16.17 -1.29
N GLU A 159 -8.24 -16.87 -0.90
CA GLU A 159 -8.70 -16.95 0.49
C GLU A 159 -7.59 -17.35 1.47
N LYS A 160 -6.75 -18.32 1.11
CA LYS A 160 -5.64 -18.76 1.97
C LYS A 160 -4.52 -17.74 1.99
N MET A 161 -4.15 -17.17 0.84
CA MET A 161 -3.08 -16.18 0.76
C MET A 161 -3.47 -14.87 1.48
N PHE A 162 -4.73 -14.43 1.36
CA PHE A 162 -5.31 -13.32 2.12
C PHE A 162 -5.47 -13.62 3.61
N ALA A 163 -5.54 -14.87 4.04
CA ALA A 163 -5.53 -15.19 5.47
C ALA A 163 -4.10 -15.19 6.05
N ASN A 164 -3.12 -15.66 5.28
CA ASN A 164 -1.83 -16.07 5.85
C ASN A 164 -0.63 -15.25 5.39
N ASP A 165 -0.56 -14.82 4.14
CA ASP A 165 0.72 -14.40 3.52
C ASP A 165 0.77 -12.92 3.16
N ILE A 166 -0.37 -12.36 2.74
CA ILE A 166 -0.47 -10.96 2.33
C ILE A 166 -0.36 -10.05 3.57
N LEU A 167 0.44 -9.00 3.47
CA LEU A 167 0.69 -8.05 4.55
C LEU A 167 0.20 -6.64 4.17
N GLY A 168 0.08 -6.34 2.88
CA GLY A 168 -0.56 -5.12 2.40
C GLY A 168 -1.31 -5.32 1.08
N VAL A 169 -2.34 -4.49 0.89
CA VAL A 169 -3.21 -4.52 -0.28
C VAL A 169 -3.46 -3.09 -0.73
N GLN A 170 -3.14 -2.77 -1.98
CA GLN A 170 -3.67 -1.59 -2.65
C GLN A 170 -4.71 -2.05 -3.66
N THR A 171 -5.91 -1.49 -3.66
CA THR A 171 -6.98 -1.93 -4.57
C THR A 171 -7.78 -0.77 -5.12
N GLU A 172 -8.13 -0.82 -6.40
CA GLU A 172 -9.20 0.02 -6.93
C GLU A 172 -10.51 -0.33 -6.20
N ILE A 173 -11.32 0.69 -5.93
CA ILE A 173 -12.62 0.53 -5.29
C ILE A 173 -13.70 1.32 -6.03
N GLY A 174 -14.87 0.72 -6.18
CA GLY A 174 -16.08 1.39 -6.66
C GLY A 174 -17.04 1.72 -5.53
N PHE A 175 -17.56 2.95 -5.47
CA PHE A 175 -18.63 3.29 -4.51
C PHE A 175 -20.02 2.98 -5.07
N TRP A 176 -20.14 2.89 -6.40
CA TRP A 176 -21.36 2.55 -7.13
C TRP A 176 -21.00 1.53 -8.21
N THR A 177 -21.56 0.33 -8.15
CA THR A 177 -21.17 -0.78 -9.03
C THR A 177 -22.28 -1.31 -9.92
N GLU A 178 -23.46 -0.69 -9.88
CA GLU A 178 -24.62 -1.06 -10.71
C GLU A 178 -24.28 -1.16 -12.21
N GLN A 179 -23.30 -0.36 -12.66
CA GLN A 179 -22.87 -0.33 -14.05
C GLN A 179 -21.69 -1.26 -14.36
N SER A 180 -20.79 -1.52 -13.40
CA SER A 180 -19.59 -2.33 -13.62
C SER A 180 -19.77 -3.82 -13.35
N GLY A 181 -20.86 -4.22 -12.68
CA GLY A 181 -21.09 -5.61 -12.27
C GLY A 181 -20.12 -6.11 -11.19
N GLY A 182 -19.22 -5.24 -10.69
CA GLY A 182 -18.30 -5.51 -9.60
C GLY A 182 -18.92 -5.32 -8.23
N VAL A 183 -18.10 -5.44 -7.18
CA VAL A 183 -18.52 -5.27 -5.78
C VAL A 183 -18.21 -3.87 -5.25
N SER A 184 -19.03 -3.39 -4.32
CA SER A 184 -18.82 -2.07 -3.72
C SER A 184 -17.61 -2.04 -2.79
N PHE A 185 -17.10 -0.84 -2.54
CA PHE A 185 -16.09 -0.57 -1.51
C PHE A 185 -16.44 -1.23 -0.17
N SER A 186 -17.71 -1.16 0.25
CA SER A 186 -18.13 -1.78 1.53
C SER A 186 -17.96 -3.29 1.55
N GLN A 187 -18.10 -3.98 0.41
CA GLN A 187 -17.90 -5.43 0.31
C GLN A 187 -16.41 -5.78 0.30
N ILE A 188 -15.59 -5.01 -0.42
CA ILE A 188 -14.13 -5.13 -0.39
C ILE A 188 -13.58 -4.88 1.02
N ASP A 189 -14.01 -3.79 1.65
CA ASP A 189 -13.62 -3.43 3.00
C ASP A 189 -14.04 -4.50 4.02
N SER A 190 -15.27 -5.01 3.93
CA SER A 190 -15.74 -6.11 4.79
C SER A 190 -14.89 -7.37 4.61
N HIS A 191 -14.52 -7.70 3.36
CA HIS A 191 -13.67 -8.86 3.08
C HIS A 191 -12.28 -8.70 3.70
N LEU A 192 -11.63 -7.55 3.52
CA LEU A 192 -10.28 -7.29 4.03
C LEU A 192 -10.28 -7.18 5.57
N THR A 193 -11.19 -6.41 6.14
CA THR A 193 -11.26 -6.21 7.61
C THR A 193 -11.58 -7.49 8.37
N ALA A 194 -12.42 -8.38 7.80
CA ALA A 194 -12.68 -9.72 8.36
C ALA A 194 -11.42 -10.60 8.46
N ARG A 195 -10.37 -10.29 7.70
CA ARG A 195 -9.07 -10.98 7.72
C ARG A 195 -8.01 -10.16 8.47
N GLY A 196 -8.40 -9.15 9.23
CA GLY A 196 -7.50 -8.37 10.06
C GLY A 196 -6.66 -7.34 9.29
N PHE A 197 -7.08 -6.94 8.10
CA PHE A 197 -6.54 -5.74 7.46
C PHE A 197 -7.18 -4.48 8.05
N VAL A 198 -6.43 -3.38 7.99
CA VAL A 198 -6.85 -2.04 8.43
C VAL A 198 -6.67 -1.09 7.26
N LEU A 199 -7.63 -0.18 7.05
CA LEU A 199 -7.56 0.85 6.02
C LEU A 199 -6.60 1.97 6.44
N PHE A 200 -5.58 2.24 5.64
CA PHE A 200 -4.53 3.24 5.87
C PHE A 200 -4.62 4.48 4.96
N ASP A 201 -5.07 4.30 3.71
CA ASP A 201 -5.34 5.42 2.79
C ASP A 201 -6.60 5.16 1.98
N LEU A 202 -7.26 6.25 1.60
CA LEU A 202 -8.44 6.25 0.75
C LEU A 202 -8.41 7.47 -0.16
N GLN A 203 -7.89 7.29 -1.37
CA GLN A 203 -7.91 8.31 -2.40
C GLN A 203 -9.21 8.21 -3.18
N ILE A 204 -9.95 9.31 -3.28
CA ILE A 204 -11.30 9.30 -3.83
C ILE A 204 -11.42 10.12 -5.11
N ASN A 205 -11.96 9.47 -6.14
CA ASN A 205 -12.29 10.07 -7.42
C ASN A 205 -13.77 10.47 -7.45
N ARG A 206 -14.08 11.66 -7.95
CA ARG A 206 -15.46 12.16 -8.11
C ARG A 206 -15.83 12.22 -9.58
N SER A 207 -17.13 12.15 -9.85
CA SER A 207 -17.67 12.47 -11.17
C SER A 207 -17.26 13.90 -11.54
N ASP A 208 -16.58 14.05 -12.68
CA ASP A 208 -15.92 15.30 -13.07
C ASP A 208 -16.92 16.19 -13.84
N ILE A 209 -17.98 16.67 -13.17
CA ILE A 209 -18.87 17.69 -13.76
C ILE A 209 -18.22 19.07 -13.56
N ARG A 210 -17.22 19.38 -14.37
CA ARG A 210 -16.58 20.71 -14.35
C ARG A 210 -17.50 21.85 -14.80
N VAL A 211 -18.67 21.51 -15.35
CA VAL A 211 -19.53 22.43 -16.11
C VAL A 211 -20.59 23.12 -15.24
N LEU A 212 -20.96 22.56 -14.07
CA LEU A 212 -22.02 23.07 -13.20
C LEU A 212 -21.65 22.95 -11.70
N GLY A 213 -21.71 24.04 -10.94
CA GLY A 213 -21.64 24.01 -9.46
C GLY A 213 -20.25 23.79 -8.83
N GLY A 214 -19.20 23.65 -9.64
CA GLY A 214 -17.82 23.48 -9.16
C GLY A 214 -17.40 22.01 -8.98
N ARG A 215 -16.29 21.77 -8.28
CA ARG A 215 -15.62 20.44 -8.24
C ARG A 215 -16.21 19.44 -7.22
N LYS A 216 -17.42 19.67 -6.71
CA LYS A 216 -18.01 18.85 -5.63
C LYS A 216 -19.21 18.07 -6.15
N ASP A 217 -18.97 16.82 -6.51
CA ASP A 217 -19.98 15.85 -6.93
C ASP A 217 -19.83 14.52 -6.15
N LYS A 218 -20.67 13.53 -6.45
CA LYS A 218 -20.65 12.18 -5.87
C LYS A 218 -19.29 11.52 -6.04
N VAL A 219 -18.87 10.79 -5.01
CA VAL A 219 -17.71 9.90 -5.09
C VAL A 219 -18.07 8.75 -6.00
N ARG A 220 -17.21 8.43 -6.97
CA ARG A 220 -17.45 7.39 -7.98
C ARG A 220 -16.61 6.15 -7.68
N SER A 221 -15.31 6.35 -7.60
CA SER A 221 -14.32 5.31 -7.38
C SER A 221 -13.17 5.86 -6.52
N GLY A 222 -12.16 5.05 -6.28
CA GLY A 222 -10.98 5.44 -5.54
C GLY A 222 -9.94 4.35 -5.52
N ASP A 223 -8.85 4.63 -4.81
CA ASP A 223 -7.79 3.70 -4.50
C ASP A 223 -7.72 3.58 -2.97
N ALA A 224 -7.82 2.36 -2.46
CA ALA A 224 -7.70 2.09 -1.04
C ALA A 224 -6.39 1.34 -0.75
N LEU A 225 -5.72 1.72 0.35
CA LEU A 225 -4.52 1.05 0.84
C LEU A 225 -4.81 0.44 2.21
N TYR A 226 -4.48 -0.84 2.35
CA TYR A 226 -4.64 -1.61 3.56
C TYR A 226 -3.31 -2.23 4.00
N PHE A 227 -3.07 -2.30 5.30
CA PHE A 227 -2.03 -3.13 5.89
C PHE A 227 -2.61 -4.06 6.94
N ARG A 228 -1.97 -5.22 7.10
CA ARG A 228 -2.35 -6.22 8.08
C ARG A 228 -2.13 -5.69 9.50
N ASN A 229 -3.13 -5.78 10.36
CA ASN A 229 -2.90 -5.68 11.80
C ASN A 229 -2.10 -6.91 12.26
N PHE A 230 -0.83 -6.71 12.60
CA PHE A 230 0.05 -7.81 12.97
C PHE A 230 -0.44 -8.63 14.17
N GLU A 231 -1.19 -8.02 15.10
CA GLU A 231 -1.82 -8.72 16.22
C GLU A 231 -2.80 -9.82 15.77
N HIS A 232 -3.38 -9.70 14.56
CA HIS A 232 -4.26 -10.72 13.97
C HIS A 232 -3.49 -11.97 13.50
N LEU A 233 -2.19 -11.83 13.17
CA LEU A 233 -1.34 -12.95 12.78
C LEU A 233 -0.63 -13.59 13.98
N TRP A 234 -0.50 -12.84 15.07
CA TRP A 234 0.27 -13.25 16.24
C TRP A 234 -0.35 -14.44 16.98
N SER A 235 0.50 -15.39 17.37
CA SER A 235 0.15 -16.44 18.33
C SER A 235 1.38 -16.83 19.15
N ALA A 236 1.23 -16.91 20.48
CA ALA A 236 2.34 -17.24 21.38
C ALA A 236 2.92 -18.65 21.13
N GLY A 237 2.07 -19.60 20.72
CA GLY A 237 2.49 -20.96 20.33
C GLY A 237 2.81 -21.12 18.84
N GLY A 238 2.78 -20.03 18.06
CA GLY A 238 3.04 -20.06 16.62
C GLY A 238 4.50 -20.28 16.27
N ASN A 239 4.77 -20.49 14.98
CA ASN A 239 6.13 -20.54 14.46
C ASN A 239 6.78 -19.14 14.55
N GLN A 240 7.57 -18.94 15.61
CA GLN A 240 8.20 -17.64 15.91
C GLN A 240 9.10 -17.14 14.79
N LYS A 241 9.83 -18.02 14.10
CA LYS A 241 10.67 -17.63 12.95
C LYS A 241 9.83 -17.08 11.81
N ALA A 242 8.73 -17.76 11.47
CA ALA A 242 7.82 -17.30 10.41
C ALA A 242 7.11 -15.99 10.79
N LEU A 243 6.67 -15.85 12.05
CA LEU A 243 6.08 -14.62 12.55
C LEU A 243 7.07 -13.47 12.51
N ARG A 244 8.32 -13.68 12.95
CA ARG A 244 9.39 -12.68 12.84
C ARG A 244 9.58 -12.23 11.39
N THR A 245 9.70 -13.16 10.44
CA THR A 245 9.87 -12.79 9.03
C THR A 245 8.69 -11.96 8.53
N LYS A 246 7.45 -12.35 8.84
CA LYS A 246 6.26 -11.55 8.49
C LYS A 246 6.28 -10.16 9.12
N LEU A 247 6.74 -10.03 10.36
CA LEU A 247 6.87 -8.73 11.03
C LEU A 247 7.85 -7.82 10.29
N LEU A 248 9.03 -8.35 9.97
CA LEU A 248 10.06 -7.61 9.24
C LEU A 248 9.57 -7.17 7.85
N LYS A 249 8.91 -8.07 7.12
CA LYS A 249 8.31 -7.76 5.82
C LYS A 249 7.23 -6.67 5.93
N LEU A 250 6.37 -6.74 6.95
CA LEU A 250 5.35 -5.71 7.17
C LEU A 250 5.98 -4.36 7.54
N ILE A 251 6.97 -4.34 8.44
CA ILE A 251 7.76 -3.13 8.77
C ILE A 251 8.35 -2.51 7.50
N SER A 252 8.98 -3.32 6.65
CA SER A 252 9.54 -2.88 5.37
C SER A 252 8.50 -2.25 4.45
N LEU A 253 7.34 -2.90 4.28
CA LEU A 253 6.25 -2.39 3.45
C LEU A 253 5.71 -1.05 3.96
N VAL A 254 5.43 -0.93 5.26
CA VAL A 254 4.85 0.30 5.81
C VAL A 254 5.86 1.45 5.82
N ILE A 255 7.17 1.15 5.91
CA ILE A 255 8.24 2.12 5.70
C ILE A 255 8.29 2.57 4.25
N GLY A 256 8.19 1.65 3.29
CA GLY A 256 8.13 1.97 1.85
C GLY A 256 7.00 2.95 1.52
N TRP A 257 5.86 2.77 2.17
CA TRP A 257 4.70 3.68 2.07
C TRP A 257 4.72 4.87 3.05
N ARG A 258 5.79 5.05 3.83
CA ARG A 258 6.00 6.16 4.78
C ARG A 258 5.02 6.21 5.97
N TYR A 259 4.38 5.11 6.35
CA TYR A 259 3.60 4.99 7.58
C TYR A 259 4.49 4.71 8.81
N LEU A 260 5.41 5.65 9.07
CA LEU A 260 6.50 5.49 10.04
C LEU A 260 6.02 5.28 11.49
N ASN A 261 4.89 5.89 11.86
CA ASN A 261 4.29 5.66 13.19
C ASN A 261 3.85 4.21 13.38
N TYR A 262 3.31 3.60 12.31
CA TYR A 262 2.90 2.21 12.37
C TYR A 262 4.11 1.27 12.33
N ALA A 263 5.15 1.61 11.56
CA ALA A 263 6.44 0.92 11.61
C ALA A 263 7.02 0.88 13.04
N PHE A 264 6.98 2.03 13.75
CA PHE A 264 7.41 2.13 15.14
C PHE A 264 6.57 1.23 16.06
N LYS A 265 5.23 1.25 15.92
CA LYS A 265 4.33 0.35 16.69
C LYS A 265 4.70 -1.12 16.47
N LEU A 266 4.95 -1.51 15.22
CA LEU A 266 5.33 -2.88 14.87
C LEU A 266 6.70 -3.27 15.45
N ALA A 267 7.68 -2.36 15.44
CA ALA A 267 8.97 -2.59 16.07
C ALA A 267 8.82 -2.81 17.59
N ASP A 268 8.05 -1.96 18.27
CA ASP A 268 7.76 -2.15 19.71
C ASP A 268 7.03 -3.45 19.99
N PHE A 269 6.06 -3.82 19.15
CA PHE A 269 5.39 -5.11 19.25
C PHE A 269 6.39 -6.26 19.14
N GLY A 270 7.28 -6.21 18.13
CA GLY A 270 8.31 -7.22 17.92
C GLY A 270 9.25 -7.37 19.11
N ARG A 271 9.72 -6.24 19.66
CA ARG A 271 10.55 -6.20 20.87
C ARG A 271 9.82 -6.81 22.08
N VAL A 272 8.57 -6.42 22.34
CA VAL A 272 7.79 -6.92 23.48
C VAL A 272 7.49 -8.41 23.38
N GLN A 273 7.25 -8.92 22.17
CA GLN A 273 6.96 -10.34 21.94
C GLN A 273 8.22 -11.19 21.69
N GLY A 274 9.43 -10.62 21.77
CA GLY A 274 10.68 -11.33 21.52
C GLY A 274 10.91 -11.77 20.07
N LEU A 275 10.22 -11.13 19.12
CA LEU A 275 10.42 -11.34 17.68
C LEU A 275 11.58 -10.50 17.12
N LEU A 276 11.93 -9.40 17.78
CA LEU A 276 13.07 -8.55 17.43
C LEU A 276 14.01 -8.48 18.63
N ASP A 277 15.32 -8.60 18.36
CA ASP A 277 16.32 -8.26 19.36
C ASP A 277 16.47 -6.73 19.49
N VAL A 278 17.34 -6.31 20.42
CA VAL A 278 17.57 -4.89 20.72
C VAL A 278 18.20 -4.16 19.53
N GLU A 279 19.14 -4.80 18.84
CA GLU A 279 19.85 -4.22 17.71
C GLU A 279 18.91 -4.00 16.52
N GLU A 280 18.02 -4.96 16.27
CA GLU A 280 16.99 -4.87 15.24
C GLU A 280 15.94 -3.80 15.55
N PHE A 281 15.48 -3.74 16.81
CA PHE A 281 14.57 -2.70 17.26
C PHE A 281 15.18 -1.31 17.05
N ASP A 282 16.41 -1.11 17.52
CA ASP A 282 17.15 0.15 17.40
C ASP A 282 17.42 0.50 15.94
N ALA A 283 17.71 -0.49 15.11
CA ALA A 283 17.92 -0.30 13.69
C ALA A 283 16.67 0.26 13.00
N VAL A 284 15.47 -0.18 13.39
CA VAL A 284 14.22 0.37 12.87
C VAL A 284 13.92 1.73 13.47
N VAL A 285 14.07 1.88 14.78
CA VAL A 285 13.52 3.03 15.52
C VAL A 285 14.40 4.28 15.44
N ASN A 286 15.73 4.14 15.54
CA ASN A 286 16.64 5.29 15.60
C ASN A 286 16.51 6.24 14.40
N PRO A 287 16.42 5.74 13.14
CA PRO A 287 16.19 6.62 11.99
C PRO A 287 14.85 7.35 12.07
N LEU A 288 13.79 6.67 12.53
CA LEU A 288 12.44 7.19 12.57
C LEU A 288 12.29 8.31 13.60
N VAL A 289 12.84 8.12 14.80
CA VAL A 289 12.77 9.11 15.89
C VAL A 289 13.56 10.38 15.55
N GLN A 290 14.63 10.25 14.78
CA GLN A 290 15.43 11.37 14.30
C GLN A 290 14.77 12.12 13.12
N THR A 291 13.68 11.59 12.54
CA THR A 291 12.89 12.36 11.58
C THR A 291 12.18 13.51 12.30
N SER A 292 12.29 14.71 11.76
CA SER A 292 11.60 15.92 12.21
C SER A 292 10.82 16.45 11.04
N ASP A 293 9.53 16.75 11.20
CA ASP A 293 8.78 17.44 10.15
C ASP A 293 9.45 18.80 9.87
N LEU A 294 9.47 19.19 8.60
CA LEU A 294 9.88 20.53 8.21
C LEU A 294 9.02 21.58 8.90
N SER A 295 7.74 21.29 9.14
CA SER A 295 6.88 22.16 9.95
C SER A 295 7.46 22.37 11.33
N ASP A 296 7.99 21.35 12.00
CA ASP A 296 8.50 21.46 13.37
C ASP A 296 9.78 22.30 13.46
N ARG A 297 10.49 22.47 12.34
CA ARG A 297 11.66 23.36 12.23
C ARG A 297 11.29 24.80 11.96
N ILE A 298 10.06 25.09 11.55
CA ILE A 298 9.57 26.44 11.34
C ILE A 298 9.08 26.97 12.70
N PRO A 299 9.66 28.09 13.21
CA PRO A 299 9.23 28.70 14.46
C PRO A 299 7.73 29.01 14.45
N ASP A 300 7.07 28.97 15.60
CA ASP A 300 5.70 29.45 15.69
C ASP A 300 5.68 30.98 15.63
N PHE A 301 4.86 31.55 14.73
CA PHE A 301 4.74 33.00 14.56
C PHE A 301 3.31 33.40 14.16
N PRO A 302 2.84 34.61 14.52
CA PRO A 302 1.52 35.09 14.16
C PRO A 302 1.30 35.05 12.64
N GLY A 303 0.30 34.28 12.20
CA GLY A 303 -0.01 34.12 10.77
C GLY A 303 0.70 32.96 10.08
N ARG A 304 1.49 32.14 10.78
CA ARG A 304 2.07 30.89 10.27
C ARG A 304 1.06 29.99 9.57
N THR A 305 -0.12 29.77 10.18
CA THR A 305 -1.21 28.99 9.57
C THR A 305 -1.74 29.65 8.30
N ARG A 306 -1.83 30.98 8.25
CA ARG A 306 -2.25 31.72 7.05
C ARG A 306 -1.23 31.58 5.93
N LEU A 307 0.05 31.60 6.26
CA LEU A 307 1.12 31.39 5.29
C LEU A 307 1.14 29.95 4.76
N ALA A 308 0.94 28.96 5.63
CA ALA A 308 0.79 27.56 5.24
C ALA A 308 -0.42 27.38 4.31
N LEU A 309 -1.57 27.96 4.66
CA LEU A 309 -2.78 27.97 3.82
C LEU A 309 -2.56 28.73 2.50
N LEU A 310 -1.74 29.77 2.48
CA LEU A 310 -1.38 30.48 1.25
C LEU A 310 -0.50 29.62 0.35
N PHE A 311 0.52 28.93 0.89
CA PHE A 311 1.34 28.01 0.11
C PHE A 311 0.55 26.79 -0.37
N ASP A 312 -0.36 26.26 0.45
CA ASP A 312 -1.33 25.26 0.03
C ASP A 312 -2.20 25.82 -1.10
N SER A 313 -2.72 27.04 -0.94
CA SER A 313 -3.53 27.74 -1.94
C SER A 313 -2.78 27.94 -3.28
N LEU A 314 -1.52 28.35 -3.21
CA LEU A 314 -0.65 28.55 -4.35
C LEU A 314 -0.25 27.22 -5.00
N SER A 315 -0.14 26.14 -4.23
CA SER A 315 0.12 24.80 -4.77
C SER A 315 -0.96 24.39 -5.79
N TYR A 316 -2.23 24.80 -5.57
CA TYR A 316 -3.32 24.57 -6.53
C TYR A 316 -3.15 25.36 -7.85
N ALA A 317 -2.45 26.49 -7.83
CA ALA A 317 -2.18 27.31 -9.01
C ALA A 317 -1.01 26.75 -9.84
N PHE A 318 0.03 26.22 -9.17
CA PHE A 318 1.21 25.68 -9.84
C PHE A 318 1.06 24.22 -10.28
N TYR A 319 0.14 23.46 -9.69
CA TYR A 319 -0.07 22.05 -10.01
C TYR A 319 -1.57 21.70 -10.16
N PRO A 320 -2.24 22.22 -11.20
CA PRO A 320 -3.67 22.04 -11.41
C PRO A 320 -4.11 20.58 -11.65
N THR A 321 -3.16 19.67 -11.89
CA THR A 321 -3.36 18.24 -12.18
C THR A 321 -3.04 17.30 -11.01
N MET A 322 -2.63 17.80 -9.82
CA MET A 322 -2.48 16.93 -8.66
C MET A 322 -3.82 16.27 -8.30
N LYS A 323 -3.89 14.93 -8.37
CA LYS A 323 -5.01 14.14 -7.85
C LYS A 323 -5.14 14.48 -6.36
N LYS A 324 -6.32 14.98 -6.00
CA LYS A 324 -6.64 15.54 -4.68
C LYS A 324 -6.67 14.44 -3.61
N GLY A 325 -5.66 14.41 -2.74
CA GLY A 325 -5.79 13.87 -1.40
C GLY A 325 -6.18 14.99 -0.45
N ILE A 326 -7.38 14.91 0.11
CA ILE A 326 -7.79 15.40 1.44
C ILE A 326 -7.23 16.77 1.91
N PRO A 327 -8.06 17.82 2.12
CA PRO A 327 -7.62 19.09 2.71
C PRO A 327 -6.94 18.89 4.07
N TYR A 328 -5.98 19.76 4.43
CA TYR A 328 -5.23 19.71 5.71
C TYR A 328 -6.12 19.50 6.96
N SER A 329 -7.36 19.98 6.94
CA SER A 329 -8.36 19.81 8.02
C SER A 329 -8.91 18.38 8.17
N PHE A 330 -8.54 17.45 7.30
CA PHE A 330 -9.00 16.05 7.27
C PHE A 330 -7.84 15.04 7.41
N ASN A 331 -6.62 15.49 7.76
CA ASN A 331 -5.43 14.68 8.03
C ASN A 331 -5.53 13.75 9.26
N SER A 332 -6.74 13.46 9.75
CA SER A 332 -7.00 12.66 10.95
C SER A 332 -7.41 11.21 10.65
N LEU A 333 -7.60 10.84 9.38
CA LEU A 333 -7.87 9.48 8.96
C LEU A 333 -6.57 8.88 8.42
N GLY A 334 -5.98 7.93 9.14
CA GLY A 334 -4.85 7.16 8.61
C GLY A 334 -3.85 6.64 9.63
N ASN A 335 -3.97 6.97 10.92
CA ASN A 335 -3.20 6.26 11.94
C ASN A 335 -3.97 6.13 13.24
N HIS A 336 -4.24 4.88 13.65
CA HIS A 336 -4.75 4.60 14.98
C HIS A 336 -3.74 4.92 16.06
N TRP A 337 -2.46 5.14 15.75
CA TRP A 337 -1.44 5.49 16.73
C TRP A 337 -0.69 6.75 16.27
N VAL A 338 -0.70 7.76 17.13
CA VAL A 338 0.05 9.00 17.01
C VAL A 338 1.30 8.88 17.86
N VAL A 339 2.46 9.09 17.23
CA VAL A 339 3.75 9.12 17.91
C VAL A 339 4.07 10.57 18.32
N GLY A 340 4.36 10.79 19.59
CA GLY A 340 4.83 12.07 20.13
C GLY A 340 6.21 11.93 20.79
N ARG A 341 7.07 12.92 20.62
CA ARG A 341 8.40 12.98 21.29
C ARG A 341 8.70 14.38 21.81
N LYS A 342 9.56 14.49 22.82
CA LYS A 342 10.05 15.77 23.34
C LYS A 342 11.51 16.00 22.91
N GLY A 343 11.76 16.99 22.06
CA GLY A 343 13.11 17.31 21.56
C GLY A 343 13.61 16.33 20.49
N ASN A 344 14.74 16.65 19.85
CA ASN A 344 15.30 15.93 18.68
C ASN A 344 16.03 14.62 19.00
N GLN A 345 16.37 14.40 20.28
CA GLN A 345 16.94 13.15 20.80
C GLN A 345 16.19 12.77 22.07
N PRO A 346 14.97 12.22 21.94
CA PRO A 346 14.16 11.88 23.09
C PRO A 346 14.70 10.62 23.77
N SER A 347 14.67 10.56 25.11
CA SER A 347 14.90 9.31 25.88
C SER A 347 13.64 8.44 25.97
N SER A 348 12.48 8.99 25.57
CA SER A 348 11.21 8.26 25.51
C SER A 348 10.26 8.84 24.46
N VAL A 349 9.43 7.96 23.91
CA VAL A 349 8.44 8.26 22.87
C VAL A 349 7.05 7.88 23.38
N PHE A 350 6.09 8.75 23.18
CA PHE A 350 4.69 8.55 23.55
C PHE A 350 3.91 8.03 22.35
N LEU A 351 3.24 6.89 22.52
CA LEU A 351 2.27 6.36 21.57
C LEU A 351 0.87 6.64 22.10
N HIS A 352 0.02 7.25 21.27
CA HIS A 352 -1.36 7.55 21.62
C HIS A 352 -2.32 7.01 20.56
N CYS A 353 -3.27 6.17 20.95
CA CYS A 353 -4.35 5.71 20.11
C CYS A 353 -5.68 6.40 20.44
N PRO A 354 -6.17 7.30 19.58
CA PRO A 354 -7.53 7.81 19.69
C PRO A 354 -8.52 6.69 19.31
N VAL A 355 -8.88 5.88 20.30
CA VAL A 355 -10.07 5.00 20.43
C VAL A 355 -10.53 4.21 19.19
N LEU A 356 -10.57 2.88 19.29
CA LEU A 356 -11.34 2.01 18.35
C LEU A 356 -12.17 0.89 18.97
N LYS A 357 -12.04 0.60 20.28
CA LYS A 357 -12.90 -0.40 20.93
C LYS A 357 -13.84 0.31 21.91
N ASN A 358 -15.12 0.36 21.54
CA ASN A 358 -16.25 0.79 22.37
C ASN A 358 -16.24 2.24 22.89
N GLY A 359 -15.54 3.17 22.22
CA GLY A 359 -15.80 4.61 22.35
C GLY A 359 -15.37 5.28 23.66
N THR A 360 -14.61 4.62 24.55
CA THR A 360 -14.42 5.15 25.92
C THR A 360 -13.00 5.14 26.50
N VAL A 361 -11.97 4.60 25.83
CA VAL A 361 -10.61 4.58 26.39
C VAL A 361 -9.55 4.98 25.38
N ASN A 362 -8.89 6.13 25.62
CA ASN A 362 -7.64 6.49 24.97
C ASN A 362 -6.56 5.49 25.42
N GLN A 363 -5.95 4.77 24.49
CA GLN A 363 -4.79 3.94 24.83
C GLN A 363 -3.53 4.80 24.67
N ALA A 364 -2.76 4.93 25.74
CA ALA A 364 -1.48 5.63 25.72
C ALA A 364 -0.40 4.71 26.29
N LYS A 365 0.78 4.72 25.67
CA LYS A 365 1.96 3.99 26.14
C LYS A 365 3.20 4.85 25.96
N THR A 366 4.08 4.84 26.96
CA THR A 366 5.42 5.43 26.84
C THR A 366 6.41 4.31 26.56
N ILE A 367 7.25 4.51 25.55
CA ILE A 367 8.35 3.61 25.20
C ILE A 367 9.65 4.33 25.50
N HIS A 368 10.44 3.77 26.41
CA HIS A 368 11.77 4.25 26.73
C HIS A 368 12.75 3.74 25.66
N LEU A 369 13.52 4.65 25.08
CA LEU A 369 14.50 4.35 24.03
C LEU A 369 15.86 3.96 24.62
N ASP A 370 16.12 4.29 25.88
CA ASP A 370 17.32 3.86 26.60
C ASP A 370 17.10 2.47 27.22
N THR A 371 17.77 1.44 26.70
CA THR A 371 17.99 0.18 27.41
C THR A 371 19.42 0.10 27.90
N ASN A 372 19.80 1.02 28.80
CA ASN A 372 20.99 0.87 29.64
C ASN A 372 20.65 0.32 31.04
N ASP A 373 19.43 -0.18 31.27
CA ASP A 373 19.13 -0.99 32.47
C ASP A 373 19.60 -2.44 32.27
N HIS A 374 20.91 -2.59 32.06
CA HIS A 374 21.64 -3.75 32.53
C HIS A 374 22.10 -3.47 33.96
N THR A 375 21.19 -3.62 34.93
CA THR A 375 21.53 -3.91 36.33
C THR A 375 20.26 -4.27 37.11
N SER A 376 20.00 -5.57 37.26
CA SER A 376 19.71 -6.30 38.52
C SER A 376 19.27 -7.72 38.19
#